data_AF-A0A5D4RYN2-F1
#
_entry.id   AF-A0A5D4RYN2-F1
#
_cell.length_a   1.000
_cell.length_b   1.000
_cell.length_c   1.000
_cell.angle_alpha   90.00
_cell.angle_beta   90.00
_cell.angle_gamma   90.00
#
_symmetry.space_group_name_H-M   'P 1'
#
loop_
_entity.id
_entity.type
_entity.pdbx_description
1 polymer ?
#
loop_
_entity_poly.entity_id
_entity_poly.type
_entity_poly.pdbx_seq_one_letter_code
_entity_poly.pdbx_strand_id
1 'polypeptide(L)' 'MAKKVIRNRSQITSTISKEHHKLLRDISDQTDIPISKLLDKSVDLLAIDMADKGLFVPEDKEK' A
#
# COMPACT_ATOMS: atom_id res chain seq x y z
N MET A 1 6.56 -6.12 25.22
CA MET A 1 6.77 -5.21 24.07
C MET A 1 5.43 -4.59 23.72
N ALA A 2 5.27 -3.27 23.89
CA ALA A 2 4.00 -2.59 23.67
C ALA A 2 3.61 -2.67 22.18
N LYS A 3 2.46 -3.28 21.88
CA LYS A 3 1.87 -3.22 20.54
C LYS A 3 1.51 -1.75 20.28
N LYS A 4 2.35 -1.03 19.52
CA LYS A 4 2.00 0.28 18.94
C LYS A 4 0.93 0.03 17.87
N VAL A 5 -0.31 -0.18 18.30
CA VAL A 5 -1.46 -0.23 17.42
C VAL A 5 -1.69 1.19 16.92
N ILE A 6 -1.31 1.46 15.67
CA ILE A 6 -1.66 2.71 15.00
C ILE A 6 -3.17 2.62 14.74
N ARG A 7 -3.98 3.39 15.50
CA ARG A 7 -5.45 3.25 15.58
C ARG A 7 -6.20 3.33 14.24
N ASN A 8 -5.57 3.85 13.19
CA ASN A 8 -6.19 4.04 11.86
C ASN A 8 -5.53 3.18 10.77
N ARG A 9 -4.73 2.17 11.12
CA ARG A 9 -4.05 1.32 10.15
C ARG A 9 -4.32 -0.16 10.45
N SER A 10 -4.78 -0.88 9.43
CA SER A 10 -4.88 -2.33 9.48
C SER A 10 -3.51 -2.95 9.29
N GLN A 11 -3.10 -3.83 10.21
CA GLN A 11 -1.85 -4.57 10.05
C GLN A 11 -2.06 -5.68 9.02
N ILE A 12 -1.36 -5.59 7.90
CA ILE A 12 -1.39 -6.59 6.85
C ILE A 12 -0.12 -7.44 6.96
N THR A 13 -0.28 -8.74 7.21
CA THR A 13 0.81 -9.72 7.10
C THR A 13 0.79 -10.32 5.70
N SER A 14 1.47 -9.65 4.76
CA SER A 14 1.56 -10.10 3.37
C SER A 14 2.83 -10.88 3.11
N THR A 15 2.72 -11.93 2.28
CA THR A 15 3.86 -12.61 1.67
C THR A 15 4.08 -12.01 0.30
N ILE A 16 5.13 -11.22 0.13
CA ILE A 16 5.51 -10.61 -1.16
C ILE A 16 6.78 -11.30 -1.69
N SER A 17 6.97 -11.31 -3.01
CA SER A 17 8.19 -11.86 -3.60
C SER A 17 9.42 -11.06 -3.14
N LYS A 18 10.56 -11.75 -3.03
CA LYS A 18 11.82 -11.16 -2.55
C LYS A 18 12.26 -9.98 -3.41
N GLU A 19 12.02 -10.04 -4.71
CA GLU A 19 12.39 -8.98 -5.66
C GLU A 19 11.59 -7.70 -5.42
N HIS A 20 10.28 -7.81 -5.20
CA HIS A 20 9.42 -6.65 -4.97
C HIS A 20 9.69 -6.04 -3.59
N HIS A 21 10.00 -6.85 -2.58
CA HIS A 21 10.45 -6.36 -1.28
C HIS A 21 11.77 -5.58 -1.40
N LYS A 22 12.72 -6.08 -2.19
CA LYS A 22 14.00 -5.40 -2.42
C LYS A 22 13.77 -4.05 -3.11
N LEU A 23 12.95 -4.01 -4.15
CA LEU A 23 12.57 -2.78 -4.86
C LEU A 23 11.92 -1.76 -3.92
N LEU A 24 10.95 -2.17 -3.10
CA LEU A 24 10.32 -1.30 -2.10
C LEU A 24 11.32 -0.72 -1.11
N ARG A 25 12.30 -1.53 -0.70
CA ARG A 25 13.35 -1.09 0.21
C ARG A 25 14.32 -0.12 -0.45
N ASP A 26 14.78 -0.41 -1.67
CA ASP A 26 15.66 0.48 -2.43
C ASP A 26 15.00 1.85 -2.67
N ILE A 27 13.70 1.86 -3.00
CA ILE A 27 12.93 3.11 -3.14
C ILE A 27 12.82 3.83 -1.80
N SER A 28 12.51 3.11 -0.72
CA SER A 28 12.41 3.68 0.63
C SER A 28 13.74 4.31 1.07
N ASP A 29 14.86 3.66 0.78
CA ASP A 29 16.20 4.13 1.15
C ASP A 29 16.64 5.34 0.30
N GLN A 30 16.23 5.41 -0.97
CA GLN A 30 16.56 6.54 -1.86
C GLN A 30 15.68 7.77 -1.64
N THR A 31 14.42 7.58 -1.26
CA THR A 31 13.43 8.67 -1.17
C THR A 31 13.13 9.12 0.25
N ASP A 32 13.67 8.43 1.26
CA ASP A 32 13.37 8.62 2.69
C ASP A 32 11.87 8.40 3.01
N ILE A 33 11.12 7.74 2.10
CA ILE A 33 9.70 7.44 2.28
C ILE A 33 9.55 6.06 2.89
N PRO A 34 8.89 5.90 4.06
CA PRO A 34 8.67 4.60 4.67
C PRO A 34 7.93 3.62 3.76
N ILE A 35 8.33 2.35 3.76
CA ILE A 35 7.69 1.25 3.00
C ILE A 35 6.17 1.23 3.15
N SER A 36 5.64 1.48 4.36
CA SER A 36 4.19 1.54 4.57
C SER A 36 3.49 2.60 3.71
N LYS A 37 4.08 3.80 3.55
CA LYS A 37 3.53 4.85 2.68
C LYS A 37 3.68 4.53 1.21
N LEU A 38 4.75 3.82 0.83
CA LEU A 38 4.93 3.35 -0.55
C LEU A 38 3.83 2.34 -0.91
N LEU A 39 3.54 1.40 0.01
CA LEU A 39 2.44 0.44 -0.15
C LEU A 39 1.09 1.14 -0.23
N ASP A 40 0.81 2.11 0.65
CA ASP A 40 -0.42 2.92 0.59
C ASP A 40 -0.59 3.52 -0.82
N LYS A 41 0.45 4.18 -1.35
CA LYS A 41 0.44 4.76 -2.72
C LYS A 41 0.28 3.70 -3.82
N SER A 42 0.91 2.54 -3.68
CA SER A 42 0.77 1.47 -4.67
C SER A 42 -0.67 0.96 -4.75
N VAL A 43 -1.36 0.88 -3.60
CA VAL A 43 -2.77 0.49 -3.55
C VAL A 43 -3.66 1.55 -4.18
N ASP A 44 -3.43 2.84 -3.90
CA ASP A 44 -4.18 3.94 -4.52
C ASP A 44 -4.06 3.94 -6.05
N LEU A 45 -2.83 3.78 -6.57
CA LEU A 45 -2.57 3.72 -8.01
C LEU A 45 -3.23 2.50 -8.65
N LEU A 46 -3.20 1.35 -7.97
CA LEU A 46 -3.86 0.13 -8.43
C LEU A 46 -5.38 0.30 -8.47
N ALA A 47 -5.97 0.93 -7.46
CA ALA A 47 -7.40 1.19 -7.41
C ALA A 47 -7.85 2.09 -8.57
N ILE A 48 -7.06 3.13 -8.89
CA ILE A 48 -7.33 4.01 -10.04
C ILE A 48 -7.22 3.24 -11.36
N ASP A 49 -6.16 2.47 -11.57
CA ASP A 49 -5.97 1.67 -12.79
C ASP A 49 -7.09 0.63 -12.99
N MET A 50 -7.53 -0.01 -11.91
CA MET A 50 -8.64 -0.98 -11.97
C MET A 50 -9.99 -0.29 -12.18
N ALA A 51 -10.18 0.92 -11.64
CA ALA A 51 -11.38 1.71 -11.87
C ALA A 51 -11.47 2.23 -13.30
N ASP A 52 -10.36 2.68 -13.88
CA ASP A 52 -10.27 3.09 -15.28
C ASP A 52 -10.62 1.95 -16.25
N LYS A 53 -10.20 0.73 -15.90
CA LYS A 53 -10.54 -0.50 -16.64
C LYS A 53 -11.99 -0.98 -16.41
N GLY A 54 -12.76 -0.31 -15.56
CA GLY A 54 -14.11 -0.71 -15.17
C GLY A 54 -14.18 -2.02 -14.37
N LEU A 55 -13.05 -2.48 -13.83
CA LEU A 55 -12.92 -3.74 -13.09
C LEU A 55 -13.13 -3.56 -11.58
N PHE A 56 -13.09 -2.32 -11.09
CA PHE A 56 -13.22 -2.00 -9.68
C PHE A 56 -13.97 -0.66 -9.50
N VAL A 57 -15.02 -0.65 -8.68
CA VAL A 57 -15.68 0.59 -8.25
C VAL A 57 -15.44 0.72 -6.76
N PRO A 58 -14.67 1.73 -6.29
CA PRO A 58 -14.55 1.95 -4.85
C PRO A 58 -15.93 2.32 -4.29
N GLU A 59 -16.39 1.54 -3.30
CA GLU A 59 -17.72 1.68 -2.65
C GLU A 59 -17.97 3.07 -2.02
N ASP A 60 -16.95 3.93 -1.90
CA ASP A 60 -17.07 5.26 -1.27
C ASP A 60 -17.60 6.37 -2.21
N LYS A 61 -18.14 6.04 -3.38
CA LYS A 61 -18.86 7.01 -4.26
C LYS A 61 -20.39 6.96 -4.16
N GLU A 62 -20.95 6.24 -3.19
CA GLU A 62 -22.38 6.32 -2.83
C GLU A 62 -22.56 6.93 -1.44
N LYS A 63 -22.30 8.23 -1.29
CA LYS A 63 -23.04 9.10 -0.36
C LYS A 63 -22.83 10.60 -0.61
#